data_AF-A0A031K399-F1
#
_entry.id   AF-A0A031K399-F1
#
_cell.length_a   1.000
_cell.length_b   1.000
_cell.length_c   1.000
_cell.angle_alpha   90.00
_cell.angle_beta   90.00
_cell.angle_gamma   90.00
#
_symmetry.space_group_name_H-M   'P 1'
#
loop_
_entity.id
_entity.type
_entity.pdbx_description
1 polymer ?
#
loop_
_entity_poly.entity_id
_entity_poly.type
_entity_poly.pdbx_seq_one_letter_code
_entity_poly.pdbx_strand_id
1 'polypeptide(L)' 'MPINFGRDLLPGMAITGPAIIEETFTTIVVYPGRAAQIDDAGDYQLVRR' A
#
# COMPACT_ATOMS: atom_id res chain seq x y z
N MET A 1 4.42 -13.47 1.80
CA MET A 1 4.23 -12.00 1.73
C MET A 1 3.12 -11.72 0.74
N PRO A 2 2.04 -11.01 1.14
CA PRO A 2 0.94 -10.66 0.25
C PRO A 2 1.39 -9.66 -0.82
N ILE A 3 0.87 -9.86 -2.03
CA ILE A 3 0.98 -8.92 -3.16
C ILE A 3 -0.42 -8.36 -3.38
N ASN A 4 -0.52 -7.04 -3.44
CA ASN A 4 -1.76 -6.32 -3.72
C ASN A 4 -1.56 -5.57 -5.04
N PHE A 5 -2.57 -5.54 -5.91
CA PHE A 5 -2.52 -4.76 -7.13
C PHE A 5 -3.11 -3.38 -6.88
N GLY A 6 -2.40 -2.31 -7.26
CA GLY A 6 -2.83 -0.93 -7.02
C GLY A 6 -4.23 -0.63 -7.56
N ARG A 7 -4.59 -1.22 -8.70
CA ARG A 7 -5.94 -1.12 -9.31
C ARG A 7 -7.09 -1.64 -8.44
N ASP A 8 -6.80 -2.47 -7.45
CA ASP A 8 -7.78 -3.05 -6.52
C ASP A 8 -7.86 -2.28 -5.19
N LEU A 9 -7.01 -1.26 -5.00
CA LEU A 9 -6.93 -0.45 -3.79
C LEU A 9 -7.75 0.82 -3.95
N LEU A 10 -8.62 1.09 -2.97
CA LEU A 10 -9.50 2.24 -2.94
C LEU A 10 -9.17 3.18 -1.79
N PRO A 11 -9.54 4.46 -1.88
CA PRO A 11 -9.45 5.40 -0.76
C PRO A 11 -9.99 4.84 0.55
N GLY A 12 -9.27 5.10 1.64
CA GLY A 12 -9.59 4.61 2.99
C GLY A 12 -9.11 3.20 3.29
N MET A 13 -8.61 2.45 2.31
CA MET A 13 -7.96 1.16 2.56
C MET A 13 -6.59 1.33 3.22
N ALA A 14 -6.17 0.30 3.96
CA ALA A 14 -4.84 0.25 4.56
C ALA A 14 -4.22 -1.14 4.43
N ILE A 15 -3.03 -1.21 3.85
CA ILE A 15 -2.25 -2.45 3.69
C ILE A 15 -1.18 -2.49 4.78
N THR A 16 -1.27 -3.47 5.67
CA THR A 16 -0.29 -3.65 6.75
C THR A 16 0.88 -4.50 6.25
N GLY A 17 2.10 -4.05 6.52
CA GLY A 17 3.32 -4.77 6.18
C GLY A 17 3.55 -6.00 7.07
N PRO A 18 4.36 -6.98 6.64
CA PRO A 18 5.12 -7.00 5.39
C PRO A 18 4.22 -7.27 4.17
N ALA A 19 4.30 -6.42 3.15
CA ALA A 19 3.52 -6.55 1.91
C ALA A 19 4.22 -5.89 0.72
N ILE A 20 3.81 -6.27 -0.50
CA ILE A 20 4.15 -5.57 -1.74
C ILE A 20 2.86 -5.03 -2.36
N ILE A 21 2.93 -3.84 -2.93
CA ILE A 21 1.89 -3.28 -3.80
C ILE A 21 2.50 -3.11 -5.18
N GLU A 22 1.92 -3.76 -6.18
CA GLU A 22 2.32 -3.63 -7.58
C GLU A 22 1.47 -2.58 -8.28
N GLU A 23 2.13 -1.56 -8.79
CA GLU A 23 1.59 -0.56 -9.71
C GLU A 23 2.06 -0.86 -11.14
N THR A 24 1.38 -0.26 -12.12
CA THR A 24 1.71 -0.46 -13.54
C THR A 24 3.18 -0.11 -13.84
N PHE A 25 3.75 0.88 -13.15
CA PHE A 25 5.09 1.41 -13.41
C PHE A 25 5.97 1.50 -12.16
N THR A 26 5.51 0.99 -11.01
CA THR A 26 6.22 1.10 -9.74
C THR A 26 5.89 -0.09 -8.83
N THR A 27 6.75 -0.37 -7.87
CA THR A 27 6.51 -1.37 -6.84
C THR A 27 6.75 -0.74 -5.48
N ILE A 28 5.77 -0.83 -4.59
CA ILE A 28 5.85 -0.28 -3.24
C ILE A 28 6.08 -1.43 -2.27
N VAL A 29 7.12 -1.31 -1.44
CA VAL A 29 7.41 -2.28 -0.37
C VAL A 29 6.92 -1.73 0.95
N VAL A 30 5.96 -2.40 1.58
CA VAL A 30 5.48 -2.08 2.92
C VAL A 30 6.23 -2.96 3.92
N TYR A 31 7.25 -2.40 4.57
CA TYR A 31 8.07 -3.12 5.55
C TYR A 31 7.28 -3.50 6.82
N PRO A 32 7.76 -4.51 7.59
CA PRO A 32 7.19 -4.80 8.92
C PRO A 32 7.09 -3.57 9.82
N GLY A 33 6.00 -3.45 10.58
CA GLY A 33 5.75 -2.27 11.44
C GLY A 33 5.40 -0.99 10.67
N ARG A 34 5.06 -1.11 9.38
CA ARG A 34 4.49 -0.03 8.58
C ARG A 34 3.16 -0.43 7.99
N ALA A 35 2.39 0.58 7.58
CA ALA A 35 1.21 0.41 6.74
C ALA A 35 1.23 1.43 5.60
N ALA A 36 0.72 1.03 4.44
CA ALA A 36 0.35 1.95 3.37
C ALA A 36 -1.13 2.30 3.52
N GLN A 37 -1.45 3.57 3.67
CA GLN A 37 -2.82 4.10 3.66
C GLN A 37 -3.08 4.76 2.32
N ILE A 38 -4.23 4.48 1.73
CA ILE A 38 -4.65 5.09 0.47
C ILE A 38 -5.54 6.27 0.82
N ASP A 39 -5.10 7.48 0.48
CA ASP A 39 -5.89 8.68 0.73
C ASP A 39 -6.97 8.91 -0.34
N ASP A 40 -7.72 10.01 -0.18
CA ASP A 40 -8.84 10.33 -1.08
C ASP A 40 -8.41 10.65 -2.52
N ALA A 41 -7.13 10.99 -2.75
CA ALA A 41 -6.58 11.21 -4.08
C ALA A 41 -6.06 9.90 -4.71
N GLY A 42 -6.00 8.80 -3.96
CA GLY A 42 -5.40 7.54 -4.37
C GLY A 42 -3.89 7.48 -4.13
N ASP A 43 -3.32 8.46 -3.41
CA ASP A 43 -1.91 8.47 -3.08
C ASP A 43 -1.61 7.55 -1.88
N TYR A 44 -0.39 7.01 -1.86
CA TYR A 44 0.08 6.11 -0.82
C TYR A 44 0.82 6.86 0.29
N GLN A 45 0.29 6.77 1.50
CA GLN A 45 0.94 7.28 2.71
C GLN A 45 1.54 6.13 3.52
N LEU A 46 2.87 6.08 3.59
CA LEU A 46 3.59 5.10 4.41
C LEU A 46 3.72 5.58 5.85
N VAL A 47 2.96 4.98 6.75
CA VAL A 47 2.95 5.31 8.18
C VAL A 47 3.58 4.19 8.99
N ARG A 48 4.11 4.54 10.17
CA ARG A 48 4.56 3.55 11.16
C ARG A 48 3.33 3.04 11.93
N ARG A 49 3.28 1.74 12.19
CA ARG A 49 2.18 1.09 12.91
C ARG A 49 2.69 0.10 13.94
#